data_AF-A0A662GGJ0-F1
#
_entry.id   AF-A0A662GGJ0-F1
#
_cell.length_a   1.000
_cell.length_b   1.000
_cell.length_c   1.000
_cell.angle_alpha   90.00
_cell.angle_beta   90.00
_cell.angle_gamma   90.00
#
_symmetry.space_group_name_H-M   'P 1'
#
loop_
_entity.id
_entity.type
_entity.pdbx_description
1 polymer ?
#
loop_
_entity_poly.entity_id
_entity_poly.type
_entity_poly.pdbx_seq_one_letter_code
_entity_poly.pdbx_strand_id
1 'polypeptide(L)'
;MYNIDDVLKRFLLVLNPILVKIEKYMNSPNIELLEEISNDFINLGNIFYNELASHSHRILSVIALDAGLKIREKYRDRMNDDLNMGDINYMKDIYDIFKKIAEKIESGEYLRYLNMMAEKKTNS
;
A
#
# COMPACT_ATOMS: atom_id res chain seq x y z
N MET A 1 -8.67 -2.73 -21.70
CA MET A 1 -8.32 -1.89 -20.53
C MET A 1 -9.33 -2.22 -19.44
N TYR A 2 -8.89 -2.68 -18.27
CA TYR A 2 -9.80 -2.98 -17.15
C TYR A 2 -10.45 -1.69 -16.64
N ASN A 3 -11.71 -1.76 -16.19
CA ASN A 3 -12.36 -0.64 -15.51
C ASN A 3 -11.60 -0.35 -14.20
N ILE A 4 -11.46 0.93 -13.84
CA ILE A 4 -10.81 1.35 -12.59
C ILE A 4 -11.41 0.68 -11.34
N ASP A 5 -12.72 0.40 -11.30
CA ASP A 5 -13.33 -0.34 -10.19
C ASP A 5 -12.76 -1.76 -10.05
N ASP A 6 -12.57 -2.47 -11.16
CA ASP A 6 -11.95 -3.79 -11.17
C ASP A 6 -10.47 -3.75 -10.74
N VAL A 7 -9.73 -2.74 -11.23
CA VAL A 7 -8.34 -2.50 -10.82
C VAL A 7 -8.26 -2.25 -9.32
N LEU A 8 -9.15 -1.44 -8.74
CA LEU A 8 -9.19 -1.16 -7.31
C LEU A 8 -9.55 -2.41 -6.48
N LYS A 9 -10.50 -3.23 -6.94
CA LYS A 9 -10.85 -4.51 -6.29
C LYS A 9 -9.67 -5.49 -6.29
N ARG A 10 -8.96 -5.61 -7.41
CA ARG A 10 -7.74 -6.42 -7.50
C ARG A 10 -6.62 -5.88 -6.62
N PHE A 11 -6.48 -4.55 -6.54
CA PHE A 11 -5.52 -3.92 -5.65
C PHE A 11 -5.79 -4.29 -4.18
N LEU A 12 -7.06 -4.25 -3.75
CA LEU A 12 -7.47 -4.70 -2.41
C LEU A 12 -7.14 -6.17 -2.13
N LEU A 13 -7.37 -7.06 -3.10
CA LEU A 13 -7.08 -8.49 -2.95
C LEU A 13 -5.60 -8.75 -2.64
N VAL A 14 -4.70 -7.91 -3.17
CA VAL A 14 -3.27 -7.99 -2.89
C VAL A 14 -2.88 -7.22 -1.62
N LEU A 15 -3.52 -6.07 -1.34
CA LEU A 15 -3.21 -5.26 -0.17
C LEU A 15 -3.64 -5.91 1.15
N ASN A 16 -4.82 -6.54 1.21
CA ASN A 16 -5.38 -7.07 2.46
C ASN A 16 -4.47 -8.11 3.14
N PRO A 17 -3.86 -9.08 2.43
CA PRO A 17 -2.86 -9.96 3.02
C PRO A 17 -1.64 -9.23 3.61
N ILE A 18 -1.22 -8.12 3.01
CA ILE A 18 -0.09 -7.31 3.51
C ILE A 18 -0.48 -6.67 4.85
N LEU A 19 -1.69 -6.12 4.97
CA LEU A 19 -2.19 -5.54 6.23
C LEU A 19 -2.20 -6.57 7.36
N VAL A 20 -2.63 -7.81 7.08
CA VAL A 20 -2.59 -8.92 8.05
C VAL A 20 -1.16 -9.24 8.49
N LYS A 21 -0.18 -9.20 7.57
CA LYS A 21 1.23 -9.40 7.91
C LYS A 21 1.77 -8.25 8.79
N ILE A 22 1.36 -7.01 8.54
CA ILE A 22 1.76 -5.88 9.38
C ILE A 22 1.20 -6.03 10.80
N GLU A 23 -0.06 -6.42 10.95
CA GLU A 23 -0.64 -6.74 12.26
C GLU A 23 0.12 -7.86 12.97
N LYS A 24 0.47 -8.93 12.25
CA LYS A 24 1.29 -10.02 12.78
C LYS A 24 2.66 -9.51 13.24
N TYR A 25 3.31 -8.65 12.47
CA TYR A 25 4.60 -8.05 12.82
C TYR A 25 4.49 -7.17 14.07
N MET A 26 3.46 -6.34 14.20
CA MET A 26 3.28 -5.48 15.38
C MET A 26 3.09 -6.30 16.67
N ASN A 27 2.53 -7.51 16.57
CA ASN A 27 2.34 -8.41 17.72
C ASN A 27 3.57 -9.29 18.02
N SER A 28 4.31 -9.69 16.99
CA SER A 28 5.51 -10.54 17.11
C SER A 28 6.55 -10.09 16.08
N PRO A 29 7.37 -9.09 16.42
CA PRO A 29 8.33 -8.52 15.49
C PRO A 29 9.39 -9.54 15.05
N ASN A 30 9.57 -9.69 13.74
CA ASN A 30 10.60 -10.51 13.12
C ASN A 30 11.10 -9.84 11.83
N ILE A 31 12.41 -9.85 11.61
CA ILE A 31 13.08 -9.28 10.42
C ILE A 31 12.59 -9.97 9.14
N GLU A 32 12.44 -11.30 9.14
CA GLU A 32 11.96 -12.03 7.95
C GLU A 32 10.57 -11.53 7.52
N LEU A 33 9.71 -11.22 8.49
CA LEU A 33 8.38 -10.69 8.23
C LEU A 33 8.42 -9.25 7.70
N LEU A 34 9.36 -8.42 8.15
CA LEU A 34 9.58 -7.09 7.55
C LEU A 34 10.06 -7.18 6.11
N GLU A 35 10.96 -8.12 5.82
CA GLU A 35 11.44 -8.36 4.46
C GLU A 35 10.28 -8.80 3.56
N GLU A 36 9.45 -9.74 4.00
CA GLU A 36 8.25 -10.13 3.29
C GLU A 36 7.31 -8.95 3.03
N ILE A 37 6.97 -8.17 4.06
CA ILE A 37 6.06 -7.02 3.93
C ILE A 37 6.63 -5.99 2.95
N SER A 38 7.93 -5.70 3.02
CA SER A 38 8.62 -4.80 2.09
C SER A 38 8.50 -5.27 0.65
N ASN A 39 8.79 -6.55 0.40
CA ASN A 39 8.72 -7.15 -0.92
C ASN A 39 7.28 -7.15 -1.45
N ASP A 40 6.29 -7.46 -0.60
CA ASP A 40 4.89 -7.47 -0.98
C ASP A 40 4.40 -6.06 -1.38
N PHE A 41 4.79 -5.01 -0.65
CA PHE A 41 4.46 -3.63 -1.01
C PHE A 41 5.09 -3.19 -2.33
N ILE A 42 6.35 -3.54 -2.56
CA ILE A 42 7.05 -3.25 -3.82
C ILE A 42 6.36 -3.97 -4.99
N ASN A 43 5.99 -5.24 -4.78
CA ASN A 43 5.25 -6.02 -5.77
C ASN A 43 3.86 -5.42 -6.03
N LEU A 44 3.11 -5.04 -4.99
CA LEU A 44 1.83 -4.35 -5.12
C LEU A 44 1.96 -3.08 -5.97
N GLY A 45 2.95 -2.24 -5.68
CA GLY A 45 3.24 -1.04 -6.46
C GLY A 45 3.49 -1.35 -7.94
N ASN A 46 4.39 -2.29 -8.22
CA ASN A 46 4.79 -2.68 -9.58
C ASN A 46 3.66 -3.32 -10.38
N ILE A 47 2.90 -4.25 -9.79
CA ILE A 47 1.80 -4.97 -10.44
C ILE A 47 0.76 -3.98 -10.99
N PHE A 48 0.39 -2.98 -10.19
CA PHE A 48 -0.71 -2.08 -10.55
C PHE A 48 -0.25 -0.77 -11.19
N TYR A 49 1.06 -0.50 -11.32
CA TYR A 49 1.56 0.78 -11.80
C TYR A 49 0.97 1.16 -13.16
N ASN A 50 1.08 0.26 -14.15
CA ASN A 50 0.60 0.52 -15.50
C ASN A 50 -0.92 0.60 -15.58
N GLU A 51 -1.63 -0.27 -14.86
CA GLU A 51 -3.10 -0.28 -14.84
C GLU A 51 -3.64 1.02 -14.24
N LEU A 52 -3.14 1.43 -13.07
CA LEU A 52 -3.55 2.67 -12.43
C LEU A 52 -3.08 3.92 -13.19
N ALA A 53 -1.90 3.88 -13.83
CA ALA A 53 -1.44 4.96 -14.69
C ALA A 53 -2.35 5.16 -15.93
N SER A 54 -2.88 4.08 -16.51
CA SER A 54 -3.82 4.16 -17.64
C SER A 54 -5.12 4.89 -17.29
N HIS A 55 -5.47 4.93 -15.99
CA HIS A 55 -6.58 5.69 -15.43
C HIS A 55 -6.16 7.05 -14.87
N SER A 56 -4.98 7.55 -15.23
CA SER A 56 -4.40 8.80 -14.69
C SER A 56 -4.30 8.83 -13.16
N HIS A 57 -4.17 7.66 -12.52
CA HIS A 57 -4.26 7.50 -11.07
C HIS A 57 -3.11 6.66 -10.48
N ARG A 58 -1.86 6.92 -10.88
CA ARG A 58 -0.68 6.14 -10.44
C ARG A 58 -0.32 6.27 -8.95
N ILE A 59 -0.94 7.20 -8.22
CA ILE A 59 -0.50 7.55 -6.85
C ILE A 59 -0.58 6.36 -5.89
N LEU A 60 -1.58 5.49 -5.99
CA LEU A 60 -1.69 4.30 -5.13
C LEU A 60 -0.50 3.34 -5.32
N SER A 61 -0.09 3.10 -6.57
CA SER A 61 1.11 2.30 -6.85
C SER A 61 2.38 2.95 -6.32
N VAL A 62 2.49 4.27 -6.47
CA VAL A 62 3.69 5.02 -6.04
C VAL A 62 3.83 4.99 -4.52
N ILE A 63 2.75 5.23 -3.76
CA ILE A 63 2.82 5.18 -2.29
C ILE A 63 3.09 3.76 -1.76
N ALA A 64 2.58 2.72 -2.43
CA ALA A 64 2.86 1.33 -2.08
C ALA A 64 4.34 1.00 -2.32
N LEU A 65 4.89 1.41 -3.47
CA LEU A 65 6.30 1.23 -3.79
C LEU A 65 7.20 1.98 -2.80
N ASP A 66 6.89 3.24 -2.51
CA ASP A 66 7.61 4.08 -1.55
C ASP A 66 7.59 3.48 -0.15
N ALA A 67 6.44 3.01 0.33
CA ALA A 67 6.32 2.32 1.61
C ALA A 67 7.22 1.09 1.68
N GLY A 68 7.17 0.22 0.66
CA GLY A 68 7.99 -1.00 0.62
C GLY A 68 9.49 -0.71 0.55
N LEU A 69 9.91 0.32 -0.18
CA LEU A 69 11.32 0.76 -0.24
C LEU A 69 11.80 1.32 1.11
N LYS A 70 11.00 2.16 1.78
CA LYS A 70 11.36 2.70 3.10
C LYS A 70 11.40 1.63 4.19
N ILE A 71 10.51 0.64 4.14
CA ILE A 71 10.61 -0.53 5.03
C ILE A 71 11.93 -1.26 4.76
N ARG A 72 12.30 -1.44 3.49
CA ARG A 72 13.56 -2.09 3.08
C ARG A 72 14.78 -1.41 3.64
N GLU A 73 14.85 -0.09 3.50
CA GLU A 73 15.94 0.73 4.03
C GLU A 73 16.06 0.52 5.55
N LYS A 74 14.94 0.61 6.26
CA LYS A 74 14.91 0.50 7.72
C LYS A 74 15.42 -0.83 8.28
N TYR A 75 15.10 -1.98 7.66
CA TYR A 75 15.59 -3.26 8.19
C TYR A 75 16.97 -3.65 7.65
N ARG A 76 17.39 -3.19 6.46
CA ARG A 76 18.76 -3.40 5.96
C ARG A 76 19.79 -2.78 6.90
N ASP A 77 19.49 -1.60 7.42
CA ASP A 77 20.34 -0.91 8.40
C ASP A 77 20.38 -1.63 9.76
N ARG A 78 19.49 -2.61 9.99
CA ARG A 78 19.30 -3.29 11.27
C ARG A 78 19.50 -4.80 11.24
N MET A 79 20.11 -5.36 10.19
CA MET A 79 20.54 -6.77 10.20
C MET A 79 21.49 -7.12 11.36
N ASN A 80 21.98 -6.13 12.13
CA ASN A 80 22.88 -6.31 13.26
C ASN A 80 22.33 -5.81 14.62
N ASP A 81 21.12 -5.24 14.70
CA ASP A 81 20.58 -4.60 15.92
C ASP A 81 19.19 -5.15 16.30
N ASP A 82 18.88 -5.15 17.61
CA ASP A 82 17.56 -5.51 18.12
C ASP A 82 16.45 -4.56 17.61
N LEU A 83 15.30 -5.12 17.24
CA LEU A 83 14.10 -4.37 16.81
C LEU A 83 13.61 -3.44 17.94
N ASN A 84 13.30 -2.18 17.63
CA ASN A 84 12.92 -1.18 18.64
C ASN A 84 11.48 -0.67 18.49
N MET A 85 10.95 -0.01 19.53
CA MET A 85 9.59 0.57 19.52
C MET A 85 9.35 1.56 18.36
N GLY A 86 10.41 2.20 17.86
CA GLY A 86 10.32 3.10 16.71
C GLY A 86 9.90 2.39 15.42
N ASP A 87 10.30 1.13 15.24
CA ASP A 87 9.91 0.35 14.06
C ASP A 87 8.44 -0.07 14.14
N ILE A 88 7.97 -0.42 15.34
CA ILE A 88 6.57 -0.78 15.55
C ILE A 88 5.66 0.42 15.25
N ASN A 89 6.01 1.61 15.75
CA ASN A 89 5.26 2.83 15.46
C ASN A 89 5.26 3.17 13.96
N TYR A 90 6.41 3.02 13.30
CA TYR A 90 6.49 3.23 11.86
C TYR A 90 5.61 2.26 11.07
N MET A 91 5.61 0.98 11.44
CA MET A 91 4.75 -0.02 10.81
C MET A 91 3.27 0.24 11.09
N LYS A 92 2.93 0.77 12.26
CA LYS A 92 1.58 1.21 12.59
C LYS A 92 1.12 2.38 11.70
N ASP A 93 1.97 3.37 11.48
CA ASP A 93 1.63 4.50 10.59
C ASP A 93 1.34 4.02 9.16
N ILE A 94 2.15 3.08 8.65
CA ILE A 94 1.89 2.43 7.35
C ILE A 94 0.56 1.69 7.38
N TYR A 95 0.33 0.87 8.40
CA TYR A 95 -0.92 0.12 8.55
C TYR A 95 -2.14 1.06 8.51
N ASP A 96 -2.14 2.13 9.31
CA ASP A 96 -3.27 3.05 9.44
C ASP A 96 -3.58 3.76 8.10
N ILE A 97 -2.54 4.17 7.35
CA ILE A 97 -2.70 4.78 6.03
C ILE A 97 -3.33 3.80 5.05
N PHE A 98 -2.77 2.59 4.92
CA PHE A 98 -3.24 1.62 3.95
C PHE A 98 -4.57 0.99 4.33
N LYS A 99 -4.86 0.83 5.63
CA LYS A 99 -6.15 0.40 6.13
C LYS A 99 -7.25 1.39 5.76
N LYS A 100 -7.00 2.69 5.97
CA LYS A 100 -7.94 3.76 5.57
C LYS A 100 -8.17 3.80 4.05
N ILE A 101 -7.12 3.57 3.26
CA ILE A 101 -7.27 3.43 1.80
C ILE A 101 -8.15 2.23 1.48
N ALA A 102 -7.91 1.08 2.11
CA ALA A 102 -8.67 -0.13 1.87
C ALA A 102 -10.17 0.08 2.15
N GLU A 103 -10.50 0.64 3.32
CA GLU A 103 -11.87 0.97 3.72
C GLU A 103 -12.58 1.93 2.74
N LYS A 104 -11.84 2.92 2.23
CA LYS A 104 -12.39 3.85 1.22
C LYS A 104 -12.64 3.17 -0.12
N ILE A 105 -11.82 2.20 -0.51
CA ILE A 105 -12.07 1.43 -1.73
C ILE A 105 -13.27 0.50 -1.52
N GLU A 106 -13.33 -0.23 -0.40
CA GLU A 106 -14.42 -1.15 -0.05
C GLU A 106 -15.78 -0.47 0.03
N SER A 107 -15.84 0.75 0.59
CA SER A 107 -17.08 1.57 0.66
C SER A 107 -17.44 2.27 -0.67
N GLY A 108 -16.60 2.15 -1.69
CA GLY A 108 -16.72 2.85 -2.97
C GLY A 108 -16.48 4.37 -2.89
N GLU A 109 -16.13 4.91 -1.72
CA GLU A 109 -15.81 6.34 -1.56
C GLU A 109 -14.63 6.75 -2.44
N TYR A 110 -13.62 5.88 -2.51
CA TYR A 110 -12.44 6.10 -3.33
C TYR A 110 -12.79 6.24 -4.81
N LEU A 111 -13.59 5.30 -5.34
CA LEU A 111 -14.05 5.34 -6.73
C LEU A 111 -14.87 6.59 -7.04
N ARG A 112 -15.79 6.98 -6.13
CA ARG A 112 -16.56 8.23 -6.27
C ARG A 112 -15.63 9.44 -6.38
N TYR A 113 -14.61 9.51 -5.53
CA TYR A 113 -13.62 10.60 -5.58
C TYR A 113 -12.86 10.62 -6.92
N LEU A 114 -12.45 9.48 -7.44
CA LEU A 114 -11.79 9.39 -8.74
C LEU A 114 -12.68 9.90 -9.88
N ASN A 115 -13.95 9.47 -9.90
CA ASN A 115 -14.91 9.89 -10.92
C ASN A 115 -15.15 11.41 -10.86
N MET A 116 -15.34 11.98 -9.66
CA MET A 116 -15.49 13.43 -9.49
C MET A 116 -14.26 14.21 -9.98
N MET A 117 -13.05 13.68 -9.77
CA MET A 117 -11.83 14.32 -10.26
C MET A 117 -11.67 14.22 -11.78
N ALA A 118 -12.12 13.12 -12.38
CA ALA A 118 -12.16 12.96 -13.83
C ALA A 118 -13.14 13.95 -14.47
N GLU A 119 -14.37 14.06 -13.94
CA GLU A 119 -15.39 15.01 -14.44
C GLU A 119 -14.93 16.47 -14.41
N LYS A 120 -14.20 16.88 -13.38
CA LYS A 120 -13.64 18.24 -13.29
C LYS A 120 -12.59 18.53 -14.36
N LYS A 121 -11.80 17.53 -14.76
CA LYS A 121 -10.80 17.67 -15.83
C LYS A 121 -11.43 17.76 -17.22
N THR A 122 -12.61 17.18 -17.43
CA THR A 122 -13.32 17.22 -18.71
C THR A 122 -14.09 18.51 -18.94
N ASN A 123 -14.46 19.21 -17.87
CA ASN A 123 -15.21 20.47 -17.90
C ASN A 123 -14.33 21.73 -17.77
N SER A 124 -13.00 21.58 -17.81
CA SER A 124 -12.00 22.67 -17.81
C SER A 124 -11.36 22.79 -19.19
#